data_AF-A0A642VCV0-F1
#
_entry.id   AF-A0A642VCV0-F1
#
_cell.length_a   1.000
_cell.length_b   1.000
_cell.length_c   1.000
_cell.angle_alpha   90.00
_cell.angle_beta   90.00
_cell.angle_gamma   90.00
#
_symmetry.space_group_name_H-M   'P 1'
#
loop_
_entity.id
_entity.type
_entity.pdbx_description
1 polymer ?
#
loop_
_entity_poly.entity_id
_entity_poly.type
_entity_poly.pdbx_seq_one_letter_code
_entity_poly.pdbx_strand_id
1 'polypeptide(L)'
;MPKVQGRKPSFATAATKRRKSSASSRKGSASSASGGGDMSRDQIEKTRSTIRTSICDRLRPPSEDEGKENKYSPETVAEIIENTVFLNHSGTVNEDYKTCIRRIMISLKDTKTGFRHQLLTGELSASDFATLPVNELKSKERRNSDEQLKREAIRMSTIQEVLPHDITQLQDGRVSEKWGMGISQAKVDDDEAVYE
;
A
#
# COMPACT_ATOMS: atom_id res chain seq x y z
N MET A 1 -6.77 -14.71 61.66
CA MET A 1 -6.77 -15.34 60.31
C MET A 1 -8.05 -14.96 59.57
N PRO A 2 -7.98 -14.16 58.49
CA PRO A 2 -9.04 -14.06 57.50
C PRO A 2 -8.63 -14.71 56.17
N LYS A 3 -9.49 -15.60 55.63
CA LYS A 3 -9.32 -16.24 54.32
C LYS A 3 -9.66 -15.25 53.21
N VAL A 4 -8.66 -14.85 52.42
CA VAL A 4 -8.84 -14.04 51.21
C VAL A 4 -9.28 -14.95 50.06
N GLN A 5 -10.51 -14.74 49.59
CA GLN A 5 -11.10 -15.47 48.46
C GLN A 5 -10.53 -14.92 47.13
N GLY A 6 -9.87 -15.78 46.36
CA GLY A 6 -9.37 -15.47 45.03
C GLY A 6 -10.52 -15.30 44.02
N ARG A 7 -10.56 -14.14 43.35
CA ARG A 7 -11.45 -13.89 42.21
C ARG A 7 -10.85 -14.52 40.94
N LYS A 8 -11.56 -15.47 40.34
CA LYS A 8 -11.27 -16.00 39.00
C LYS A 8 -11.80 -15.02 37.93
N PRO A 9 -11.08 -14.71 36.85
CA PRO A 9 -11.66 -14.01 35.70
C PRO A 9 -12.44 -14.98 34.81
N SER A 10 -13.74 -14.76 34.69
CA SER A 10 -14.62 -15.44 33.74
C SER A 10 -14.49 -14.80 32.36
N PHE A 11 -13.76 -15.43 31.44
CA PHE A 11 -13.84 -15.08 30.02
C PHE A 11 -15.10 -15.71 29.43
N ALA A 12 -16.12 -14.88 29.22
CA ALA A 12 -17.30 -15.25 28.45
C ALA A 12 -16.93 -15.30 26.95
N THR A 13 -16.84 -16.49 26.38
CA THR A 13 -16.71 -16.67 24.92
C THR A 13 -18.06 -16.44 24.27
N ALA A 14 -18.20 -15.32 23.54
CA ALA A 14 -19.38 -15.01 22.75
C ALA A 14 -19.53 -16.03 21.60
N ALA A 15 -20.57 -16.85 21.68
CA ALA A 15 -20.95 -17.82 20.66
C ALA A 15 -21.38 -17.09 19.36
N THR A 16 -20.51 -17.13 18.35
CA THR A 16 -20.82 -16.60 17.03
C THR A 16 -21.68 -17.61 16.26
N LYS A 17 -22.90 -17.18 15.93
CA LYS A 17 -23.92 -17.90 15.16
C LYS A 17 -23.38 -18.20 13.75
N ARG A 18 -22.90 -19.42 13.53
CA ARG A 18 -22.46 -19.92 12.20
C ARG A 18 -23.65 -19.91 11.24
N ARG A 19 -23.60 -19.03 10.24
CA ARG A 19 -24.52 -19.05 9.10
C ARG A 19 -24.18 -20.27 8.24
N LYS A 20 -25.19 -21.09 7.95
CA LYS A 20 -25.12 -22.26 7.07
C LYS A 20 -25.02 -21.79 5.62
N SER A 21 -23.80 -21.75 5.08
CA SER A 21 -23.58 -21.58 3.65
C SER A 21 -23.88 -22.90 2.95
N SER A 22 -24.90 -22.90 2.10
CA SER A 22 -25.24 -23.99 1.19
C SER A 22 -24.07 -24.28 0.25
N ALA A 23 -23.60 -25.51 0.30
CA ALA A 23 -22.60 -26.06 -0.60
C ALA A 23 -23.16 -26.09 -2.02
N SER A 24 -22.78 -25.10 -2.83
CA SER A 24 -22.89 -25.19 -4.29
C SER A 24 -21.69 -25.99 -4.78
N SER A 25 -21.94 -27.24 -5.19
CA SER A 25 -20.96 -28.10 -5.84
C SER A 25 -20.58 -27.50 -7.19
N ARG A 26 -19.54 -26.66 -7.21
CA ARG A 26 -18.89 -26.29 -8.46
C ARG A 26 -17.90 -27.39 -8.83
N LYS A 27 -18.32 -28.15 -9.83
CA LYS A 27 -17.54 -29.13 -10.60
C LYS A 27 -16.20 -28.49 -10.98
N GLY A 28 -15.15 -28.89 -10.28
CA GLY A 28 -13.78 -28.55 -10.63
C GLY A 28 -13.39 -29.30 -11.90
N SER A 29 -13.28 -28.59 -13.02
CA SER A 29 -12.43 -29.06 -14.11
C SER A 29 -11.00 -28.68 -13.76
N ALA A 30 -10.29 -29.65 -13.19
CA ALA A 30 -8.84 -29.65 -13.24
C ALA A 30 -8.42 -29.86 -14.70
N SER A 31 -7.82 -28.82 -15.29
CA SER A 31 -6.94 -28.92 -16.46
C SER A 31 -5.82 -27.91 -16.20
N SER A 32 -4.73 -28.28 -15.55
CA SER A 32 -3.57 -28.95 -16.14
C SER A 32 -2.90 -28.16 -17.26
N ALA A 33 -1.58 -28.04 -17.12
CA ALA A 33 -0.58 -27.60 -18.10
C ALA A 33 -0.32 -26.09 -18.19
N SER A 34 0.72 -25.69 -17.47
CA SER A 34 1.73 -24.74 -17.92
C SER A 34 2.11 -25.00 -19.38
N GLY A 35 1.47 -24.29 -20.30
CA GLY A 35 1.87 -24.21 -21.69
C GLY A 35 2.02 -22.76 -22.03
N GLY A 36 3.25 -22.32 -22.31
CA GLY A 36 3.51 -21.07 -23.02
C GLY A 36 3.00 -21.19 -24.45
N GLY A 37 1.69 -21.35 -24.61
CA GLY A 37 1.01 -21.33 -25.90
C GLY A 37 0.95 -19.89 -26.34
N ASP A 38 1.81 -19.54 -27.29
CA ASP A 38 1.74 -18.26 -27.98
C ASP A 38 0.31 -18.08 -28.51
N MET A 39 -0.38 -17.04 -28.04
CA MET A 39 -1.77 -16.81 -28.44
C MET A 39 -1.79 -16.46 -29.92
N SER A 40 -2.75 -17.03 -30.66
CA SER A 40 -2.91 -16.67 -32.07
C SER A 40 -3.11 -15.15 -32.21
N ARG A 41 -2.58 -14.57 -33.30
CA ARG A 41 -2.71 -13.14 -33.60
C ARG A 41 -4.16 -12.65 -33.54
N ASP A 42 -5.10 -13.48 -33.98
CA ASP A 42 -6.54 -13.15 -33.94
C ASP A 42 -7.09 -13.12 -32.51
N GLN A 43 -6.58 -13.99 -31.63
CA GLN A 43 -6.95 -14.00 -30.21
C GLN A 43 -6.37 -12.78 -29.48
N ILE A 44 -5.15 -12.37 -29.85
CA ILE A 44 -4.52 -11.16 -29.34
C ILE A 44 -5.38 -9.95 -29.72
N GLU A 45 -5.69 -9.75 -31.00
CA GLU A 45 -6.47 -8.58 -31.42
C GLU A 45 -7.88 -8.57 -30.83
N LYS A 46 -8.54 -9.74 -30.71
CA LYS A 46 -9.83 -9.84 -30.03
C LYS A 46 -9.74 -9.41 -28.56
N THR A 47 -8.67 -9.80 -27.87
CA THR A 47 -8.42 -9.40 -26.48
C THR A 47 -8.21 -7.89 -26.39
N ARG A 48 -7.39 -7.33 -27.29
CA ARG A 48 -7.10 -5.89 -27.36
C ARG A 48 -8.36 -5.06 -27.64
N SER A 49 -9.16 -5.48 -28.63
CA SER A 49 -10.45 -4.86 -28.95
C SER A 49 -11.39 -4.84 -27.74
N THR A 50 -11.53 -5.98 -27.05
CA THR A 50 -12.36 -6.09 -25.83
C THR A 50 -11.88 -5.13 -24.74
N ILE A 51 -10.56 -5.03 -24.56
CA ILE A 51 -9.94 -4.11 -23.59
C ILE A 51 -10.24 -2.67 -23.96
N ARG A 52 -10.05 -2.26 -25.22
CA ARG A 52 -10.37 -0.90 -25.70
C ARG A 52 -11.82 -0.54 -25.44
N THR A 53 -12.77 -1.41 -25.77
CA THR A 53 -14.19 -1.21 -25.48
C THR A 53 -14.42 -1.01 -23.98
N SER A 54 -13.87 -1.89 -23.14
CA SER A 54 -14.07 -1.81 -21.70
C SER A 54 -13.39 -0.61 -21.02
N ILE A 55 -12.33 -0.04 -21.62
CA ILE A 55 -11.72 1.23 -21.18
C ILE A 55 -12.61 2.39 -21.63
N CYS A 56 -13.06 2.39 -22.89
CA CYS A 56 -13.97 3.39 -23.44
C CYS A 56 -15.26 3.49 -22.60
N ASP A 57 -15.87 2.36 -22.25
CA ASP A 57 -17.06 2.29 -21.39
C ASP A 57 -16.86 2.95 -20.02
N ARG A 58 -15.64 2.88 -19.47
CA ARG A 58 -15.31 3.50 -18.18
C ARG A 58 -14.94 4.97 -18.31
N LEU A 59 -14.41 5.38 -19.45
CA LEU A 59 -14.13 6.78 -19.75
C LEU A 59 -15.39 7.57 -20.09
N ARG A 60 -16.42 6.90 -20.62
CA ARG A 60 -17.70 7.53 -20.92
C ARG A 60 -18.26 8.21 -19.65
N PRO A 61 -18.46 9.54 -19.68
CA PRO A 61 -19.05 10.23 -18.55
C PRO A 61 -20.49 9.73 -18.33
N PRO A 62 -20.98 9.66 -17.08
CA PRO A 62 -22.41 9.57 -16.87
C PRO A 62 -23.07 10.80 -17.52
N SER A 63 -24.25 10.62 -18.11
CA SER A 63 -24.99 11.57 -18.95
C SER A 63 -25.21 12.99 -18.38
N GLU A 64 -24.81 13.26 -17.14
CA GLU A 64 -24.92 14.55 -16.46
C GLU A 64 -23.69 15.46 -16.68
N ASP A 65 -22.56 14.94 -17.19
CA ASP A 65 -21.31 15.68 -17.43
C ASP A 65 -21.09 16.11 -18.89
N GLU A 66 -22.09 15.96 -19.77
CA GLU A 66 -21.99 16.28 -21.22
C GLU A 66 -21.71 17.77 -21.52
N GLY A 67 -21.73 18.65 -20.52
CA GLY A 67 -21.53 20.10 -20.65
C GLY A 67 -20.08 20.58 -20.52
N LYS A 68 -19.11 19.70 -20.25
CA LYS A 68 -17.68 20.09 -20.24
C LYS A 68 -17.05 19.76 -21.58
N GLU A 69 -16.37 20.73 -22.17
CA GLU A 69 -15.68 20.59 -23.46
C GLU A 69 -14.61 19.49 -23.36
N ASN A 70 -14.97 18.27 -23.76
CA ASN A 70 -14.04 17.17 -23.87
C ASN A 70 -13.16 17.41 -25.10
N LYS A 71 -11.88 17.69 -24.87
CA LYS A 71 -10.90 17.92 -25.94
C LYS A 71 -10.62 16.64 -26.74
N TYR A 72 -10.70 15.48 -26.09
CA TYR A 72 -10.41 14.18 -26.69
C TYR A 72 -11.61 13.23 -26.64
N SER A 73 -11.79 12.45 -27.71
CA SER A 73 -12.80 11.38 -27.75
C SER A 73 -12.37 10.21 -26.85
N PRO A 74 -13.28 9.62 -26.06
CA PRO A 74 -12.97 8.49 -25.19
C PRO A 74 -12.41 7.27 -25.95
N GLU A 75 -12.81 7.09 -27.21
CA GLU A 75 -12.30 6.02 -28.08
C GLU A 75 -10.82 6.21 -28.39
N THR A 76 -10.43 7.42 -28.79
CA THR A 76 -9.03 7.76 -29.10
C THR A 76 -8.14 7.61 -27.87
N VAL A 77 -8.62 8.03 -26.70
CA VAL A 77 -7.89 7.89 -25.43
C VAL A 77 -7.71 6.41 -25.08
N ALA A 78 -8.76 5.60 -25.21
CA ALA A 78 -8.70 4.16 -24.93
C ALA A 78 -7.70 3.43 -25.83
N GLU A 79 -7.64 3.78 -27.12
CA GLU A 79 -6.66 3.24 -28.07
C GLU A 79 -5.23 3.60 -27.69
N ILE A 80 -4.97 4.86 -27.34
CA ILE A 80 -3.63 5.31 -26.94
C ILE A 80 -3.16 4.58 -25.68
N ILE A 81 -4.03 4.45 -24.67
CA ILE A 81 -3.70 3.75 -23.42
C ILE A 81 -3.35 2.29 -23.73
N GLU A 82 -4.22 1.58 -24.47
CA GLU A 82 -4.01 0.16 -24.78
C GLU A 82 -2.73 -0.05 -25.59
N ASN A 83 -2.51 0.76 -26.64
CA ASN A 83 -1.31 0.68 -27.46
C ASN A 83 -0.05 0.94 -26.64
N THR A 84 -0.05 1.94 -25.76
CA THR A 84 1.09 2.26 -24.91
C THR A 84 1.41 1.09 -23.97
N VAL A 85 0.40 0.52 -23.32
CA VAL A 85 0.60 -0.66 -22.44
C VAL A 85 1.10 -1.86 -23.24
N PHE A 86 0.54 -2.11 -24.42
CA PHE A 86 0.93 -3.23 -25.27
C PHE A 86 2.39 -3.12 -25.73
N LEU A 87 2.82 -1.93 -26.16
CA LEU A 87 4.21 -1.65 -26.53
C LEU A 87 5.16 -1.82 -25.34
N ASN A 88 4.78 -1.35 -24.15
CA ASN A 88 5.58 -1.51 -22.94
C ASN A 88 5.80 -2.98 -22.53
N HIS A 89 4.88 -3.87 -22.92
CA HIS A 89 4.98 -5.31 -22.71
C HIS A 89 5.45 -6.08 -23.96
N SER A 90 6.30 -5.44 -24.78
CA SER A 90 6.93 -6.04 -25.97
C SER A 90 5.94 -6.58 -27.01
N GLY A 91 4.73 -6.03 -27.08
CA GLY A 91 3.71 -6.50 -28.01
C GLY A 91 3.17 -7.89 -27.70
N THR A 92 3.24 -8.33 -26.44
CA THR A 92 2.75 -9.65 -26.00
C THR A 92 1.68 -9.51 -24.92
N VAL A 93 0.66 -10.36 -24.98
CA VAL A 93 -0.44 -10.38 -24.02
C VAL A 93 -0.08 -11.30 -22.85
N ASN A 94 0.90 -10.88 -22.06
CA ASN A 94 1.37 -11.61 -20.88
C ASN A 94 0.50 -11.30 -19.65
N GLU A 95 0.72 -12.02 -18.55
CA GLU A 95 0.02 -11.75 -17.29
C GLU A 95 0.34 -10.36 -16.72
N ASP A 96 1.55 -9.84 -16.95
CA ASP A 96 1.93 -8.49 -16.55
C ASP A 96 1.13 -7.42 -17.31
N TYR A 97 0.95 -7.61 -18.63
CA TYR A 97 0.07 -6.77 -19.45
C TYR A 97 -1.35 -6.74 -18.88
N LYS A 98 -1.94 -7.92 -18.63
CA LYS A 98 -3.29 -8.01 -18.07
C LYS A 98 -3.37 -7.36 -16.69
N THR A 99 -2.33 -7.48 -15.88
CA THR A 99 -2.26 -6.88 -14.54
C THR A 99 -2.20 -5.36 -14.61
N CYS A 100 -1.41 -4.81 -15.53
CA CYS A 100 -1.36 -3.37 -15.79
C CYS A 100 -2.72 -2.84 -16.26
N ILE A 101 -3.37 -3.53 -17.20
CA ILE A 101 -4.71 -3.18 -17.68
C ILE A 101 -5.74 -3.22 -16.54
N ARG A 102 -5.74 -4.29 -15.72
CA ARG A 102 -6.64 -4.41 -14.55
C ARG A 102 -6.45 -3.24 -13.57
N ARG A 103 -5.20 -2.85 -13.31
CA ARG A 103 -4.87 -1.69 -12.46
C ARG A 103 -5.48 -0.40 -13.02
N ILE A 104 -5.20 -0.08 -14.29
CA ILE A 104 -5.72 1.11 -14.97
C ILE A 104 -7.25 1.13 -14.89
N MET A 105 -7.87 0.00 -15.19
CA MET A 105 -9.30 -0.23 -15.09
C MET A 105 -9.91 0.08 -13.72
N ILE A 106 -9.23 -0.30 -12.63
CA ILE A 106 -9.67 -0.03 -11.27
C ILE A 106 -9.57 1.47 -10.95
N SER A 107 -8.46 2.10 -11.33
CA SER A 107 -8.24 3.54 -11.12
C SER A 107 -9.25 4.38 -11.89
N LEU A 108 -9.53 4.03 -13.15
CA LEU A 108 -10.60 4.67 -13.92
C LEU A 108 -11.97 4.43 -13.27
N LYS A 109 -12.22 3.27 -12.67
CA LYS A 109 -13.52 3.01 -12.02
C LYS A 109 -13.78 3.95 -10.84
N ASP A 110 -12.75 4.35 -10.11
CA ASP A 110 -12.87 5.19 -8.91
C ASP A 110 -13.08 6.67 -9.26
N THR A 111 -14.28 7.19 -8.99
CA THR A 111 -14.66 8.59 -9.25
C THR A 111 -13.88 9.59 -8.40
N LYS A 112 -13.32 9.16 -7.25
CA LYS A 112 -12.58 10.03 -6.34
C LYS A 112 -11.22 10.48 -6.89
N THR A 113 -10.70 9.77 -7.88
CA THR A 113 -9.37 10.05 -8.43
C THR A 113 -9.39 11.19 -9.46
N GLY A 114 -10.51 11.45 -10.12
CA GLY A 114 -10.63 12.48 -11.15
C GLY A 114 -9.92 12.18 -12.48
N PHE A 115 -9.25 11.03 -12.62
CA PHE A 115 -8.44 10.72 -13.82
C PHE A 115 -9.25 10.70 -15.12
N ARG A 116 -10.53 10.28 -15.08
CA ARG A 116 -11.40 10.30 -16.27
C ARG A 116 -11.49 11.70 -16.87
N HIS A 117 -11.76 12.69 -16.02
CA HIS A 117 -11.89 14.06 -16.44
C HIS A 117 -10.55 14.60 -16.96
N GLN A 118 -9.46 14.37 -16.24
CA GLN A 118 -8.12 14.83 -16.64
C GLN A 118 -7.67 14.27 -18.00
N LEU A 119 -8.02 13.01 -18.30
CA LEU A 119 -7.73 12.38 -19.58
C LEU A 119 -8.58 12.96 -20.72
N LEU A 120 -9.85 13.27 -20.47
CA LEU A 120 -10.76 13.84 -21.48
C LEU A 120 -10.50 15.32 -21.75
N THR A 121 -10.10 16.09 -20.73
CA THR A 121 -9.70 17.49 -20.88
C THR A 121 -8.29 17.64 -21.45
N GLY A 122 -7.46 16.60 -21.34
CA GLY A 122 -6.06 16.63 -21.79
C GLY A 122 -5.09 17.25 -20.81
N GLU A 123 -5.48 17.40 -19.54
CA GLU A 123 -4.55 17.81 -18.46
C GLU A 123 -3.49 16.72 -18.24
N LEU A 124 -3.88 15.46 -18.42
CA LEU A 124 -2.99 14.30 -18.33
C LEU A 124 -2.95 13.57 -19.68
N SER A 125 -1.75 13.30 -20.19
CA SER A 125 -1.60 12.51 -21.42
C SER A 125 -1.99 11.04 -21.16
N ALA A 126 -2.70 10.46 -22.13
CA ALA A 126 -3.07 9.05 -22.13
C ALA A 126 -1.84 8.11 -22.11
N SER A 127 -0.74 8.50 -22.78
CA SER A 127 0.53 7.76 -22.76
C SER A 127 1.14 7.72 -21.35
N ASP A 128 1.16 8.87 -20.70
CA ASP A 128 1.84 9.04 -19.42
C ASP A 128 1.04 8.29 -18.35
N PHE A 129 -0.28 8.42 -18.38
CA PHE A 129 -1.19 7.68 -17.51
C PHE A 129 -1.01 6.16 -17.57
N ALA A 130 -0.77 5.60 -18.76
CA ALA A 130 -0.51 4.17 -18.92
C ALA A 130 0.76 3.71 -18.17
N THR A 131 1.76 4.59 -18.08
CA THR A 131 3.07 4.30 -17.45
C THR A 131 3.15 4.65 -15.97
N LEU A 132 2.18 5.39 -15.43
CA LEU A 132 2.21 5.86 -14.04
C LEU A 132 2.34 4.70 -13.02
N PRO A 133 3.06 4.92 -11.90
CA PRO A 133 3.23 3.93 -10.85
C PRO A 133 1.98 3.79 -9.99
N VAL A 134 1.78 2.59 -9.40
CA VAL A 134 0.57 2.25 -8.61
C VAL A 134 0.30 3.26 -7.48
N ASN A 135 1.34 3.82 -6.88
CA ASN A 135 1.19 4.78 -5.78
C ASN A 135 0.61 6.13 -6.22
N GLU A 136 0.83 6.50 -7.48
CA GLU A 136 0.33 7.76 -8.05
C GLU A 136 -1.07 7.61 -8.64
N LEU A 137 -1.46 6.39 -9.03
CA LEU A 137 -2.83 6.07 -9.46
C LEU A 137 -3.85 5.98 -8.30
N LYS A 138 -3.44 6.22 -7.06
CA LYS A 138 -4.33 6.22 -5.89
C LYS A 138 -4.95 7.60 -5.68
N SER A 139 -6.14 7.63 -5.07
CA SER A 139 -6.72 8.91 -4.63
C SER A 139 -5.79 9.60 -3.62
N LYS A 140 -5.83 10.94 -3.59
CA LYS A 140 -4.98 11.75 -2.71
C LYS A 140 -5.14 11.37 -1.22
N GLU A 141 -6.36 11.06 -0.81
CA GLU A 141 -6.68 10.59 0.54
C GLU A 141 -5.98 9.27 0.86
N ARG A 142 -6.07 8.28 -0.04
CA ARG A 142 -5.41 6.98 0.13
C ARG A 142 -3.89 7.10 0.11
N ARG A 143 -3.35 7.94 -0.76
CA ARG A 143 -1.90 8.20 -0.80
C ARG A 143 -1.40 8.75 0.54
N ASN A 144 -2.11 9.72 1.12
CA ASN A 144 -1.75 10.28 2.43
C ASN A 144 -1.89 9.23 3.55
N SER A 145 -2.96 8.42 3.53
CA SER A 145 -3.15 7.32 4.47
C SER A 145 -2.01 6.29 4.41
N ASP A 146 -1.59 5.88 3.20
CA ASP A 146 -0.49 4.94 3.02
C ASP A 146 0.85 5.53 3.51
N GLU A 147 1.08 6.83 3.26
CA GLU A 147 2.27 7.52 3.75
C GLU A 147 2.31 7.63 5.28
N GLN A 148 1.17 7.90 5.92
CA GLN A 148 1.06 7.90 7.39
C GLN A 148 1.32 6.52 7.96
N LEU A 149 0.68 5.48 7.40
CA LEU A 149 0.87 4.10 7.83
C LEU A 149 2.33 3.66 7.67
N LYS A 150 3.00 4.08 6.59
CA LYS A 150 4.43 3.83 6.37
C LYS A 150 5.30 4.51 7.43
N ARG A 151 5.00 5.78 7.78
CA ARG A 151 5.73 6.49 8.84
C ARG A 151 5.53 5.83 10.21
N GLU A 152 4.32 5.40 10.51
CA GLU A 152 4.01 4.68 11.75
C GLU A 152 4.71 3.32 11.81
N ALA A 153 4.71 2.56 10.71
CA ALA A 153 5.42 1.28 10.62
C ALA A 153 6.92 1.44 10.84
N ILE A 154 7.55 2.46 10.22
CA ILE A 154 8.96 2.79 10.46
C ILE A 154 9.18 3.15 11.92
N ARG A 155 8.33 4.02 12.50
CA ARG A 155 8.43 4.43 13.90
C ARG A 155 8.35 3.24 14.85
N MET A 156 7.40 2.33 14.65
CA MET A 156 7.24 1.13 15.48
C MET A 156 8.42 0.17 15.33
N SER A 157 8.98 0.05 14.11
CA SER A 157 10.15 -0.81 13.87
C SER A 157 11.43 -0.24 14.47
N THR A 158 11.60 1.09 14.53
CA THR A 158 12.82 1.73 15.02
C THR A 158 12.84 1.92 16.54
N ILE A 159 11.70 2.14 17.20
CA ILE A 159 11.60 2.34 18.66
C ILE A 159 11.58 0.99 19.41
N GLN A 160 12.19 -0.05 18.86
CA GLN A 160 12.29 -1.34 19.55
C GLN A 160 13.38 -1.34 20.65
N GLU A 161 14.25 -0.33 20.67
CA GLU A 161 15.13 -0.06 21.81
C GLU A 161 14.51 1.07 22.65
N VAL A 162 13.85 0.67 23.74
CA VAL A 162 13.51 1.62 24.81
C VAL A 162 14.83 2.16 25.35
N LEU A 163 15.15 3.40 25.00
CA LEU A 163 16.25 4.10 25.67
C LEU A 163 15.96 4.09 27.18
N PRO A 164 16.93 3.68 28.02
CA PRO A 164 16.73 3.67 29.45
C PRO A 164 16.34 5.07 29.94
N HIS A 165 15.40 5.12 30.88
CA HIS A 165 14.83 6.36 31.41
C HIS A 165 15.86 7.21 32.18
N ASP A 166 16.99 6.61 32.55
CA ASP A 166 18.07 7.22 33.29
C ASP A 166 19.44 6.82 32.72
N ILE A 167 20.32 7.80 32.53
CA ILE A 167 21.64 7.65 31.93
C ILE A 167 22.57 6.81 32.81
N THR A 168 22.27 6.70 34.10
CA THR A 168 23.00 5.89 35.09
C THR A 168 22.89 4.38 34.85
N GLN A 169 21.90 3.94 34.05
CA GLN A 169 21.68 2.52 33.73
C GLN A 169 22.55 2.02 32.57
N LEU A 170 23.16 2.94 31.81
CA LEU A 170 24.13 2.64 30.75
C LEU A 170 25.54 2.56 31.34
N GLN A 171 25.79 1.60 32.23
CA GLN A 171 27.16 1.29 32.65
C GLN A 171 27.87 0.45 31.58
N ASP A 172 28.40 1.09 30.54
CA ASP A 172 29.39 0.43 29.68
C ASP A 172 30.76 0.47 30.38
N GLY A 173 31.14 -0.66 30.98
CA GLY A 173 32.43 -0.83 31.67
C GLY A 173 33.67 -0.76 30.76
N ARG A 174 33.52 -0.43 29.47
CA ARG A 174 34.64 -0.38 28.50
C ARG A 174 35.12 1.01 28.10
N VAL A 175 34.44 2.10 28.48
CA VAL A 175 34.70 3.43 27.86
C VAL A 175 34.97 4.57 28.85
N SER A 176 35.03 4.31 30.16
CA SER A 176 35.34 5.35 31.15
C SER A 176 36.80 5.87 31.07
N GLU A 177 37.74 5.09 30.54
CA GLU A 177 39.17 5.45 30.50
C GLU A 177 39.57 6.31 29.30
N LYS A 178 38.82 6.30 28.19
CA LYS A 178 39.23 6.99 26.95
C LYS A 178 38.65 8.39 26.77
N TRP A 179 37.55 8.71 27.46
CA TRP A 179 36.84 9.99 27.33
C TRP A 179 36.85 10.84 28.61
N GLY A 180 37.78 10.59 29.54
CA GLY A 180 38.19 11.58 30.53
C GLY A 180 37.08 12.11 31.45
N MET A 181 36.15 11.27 31.90
CA MET A 181 35.28 11.62 33.03
C MET A 181 36.12 11.58 34.32
N GLY A 182 36.86 12.67 34.55
CA GLY A 182 37.62 12.91 35.76
C GLY A 182 36.67 12.98 36.96
N ILE A 183 36.85 12.05 37.89
CA ILE A 183 36.27 12.13 39.22
C ILE A 183 36.93 13.33 39.90
N SER A 184 36.23 14.47 39.95
CA SER A 184 36.67 15.62 40.73
C SER A 184 36.71 15.23 42.21
N GLN A 185 37.90 14.97 42.73
CA GLN A 185 38.16 14.92 44.17
C GLN A 185 38.02 16.34 44.74
N ALA A 186 36.80 16.74 45.10
CA ALA A 186 36.62 17.80 46.07
C ALA A 186 36.75 17.16 47.47
N LYS A 187 37.98 17.19 48.01
CA LYS A 187 38.20 16.97 49.45
C LYS A 187 37.42 18.06 50.18
N VAL A 188 36.37 17.67 50.89
CA VAL A 188 35.82 18.46 51.99
C VAL A 188 36.79 18.24 53.13
N ASP A 189 37.58 19.26 53.46
CA ASP A 189 38.36 19.27 54.70
C ASP A 189 37.34 19.42 55.83
N ASP A 190 37.04 18.32 56.52
CA ASP A 190 36.30 18.35 57.79
C ASP A 190 37.32 18.66 58.90
N ASP A 191 37.25 19.89 59.42
CA ASP A 191 37.90 20.35 60.64
C ASP A 191 37.43 19.54 61.86
N GLU A 192 38.37 18.97 62.64
CA GLU A 192 38.35 18.97 64.12
C GLU A 192 39.57 18.23 64.68
N ALA A 193 40.67 18.95 64.90
CA ALA A 193 41.71 18.54 65.82
C ALA A 193 41.39 19.14 67.21
N VAL A 194 40.66 18.38 68.03
CA VAL A 194 40.57 18.62 69.47
C VAL A 194 41.91 18.20 70.09
N TYR A 195 42.64 19.16 70.65
CA TYR A 195 43.80 18.90 71.52
C TYR A 195 43.32 18.85 72.99
N GLU A 196 43.52 17.72 73.66
CA GLU A 196 43.72 17.64 75.12
C GLU A 196 45.19 17.36 75.42
#